data_AF-A0A7C4XGA2-F1
#
_entry.id   AF-A0A7C4XGA2-F1
#
_cell.length_a   1.000
_cell.length_b   1.000
_cell.length_c   1.000
_cell.angle_alpha   90.00
_cell.angle_beta   90.00
_cell.angle_gamma   90.00
#
_symmetry.space_group_name_H-M   'P 1'
#
loop_
_entity.id
_entity.type
_entity.pdbx_description
1 polymer ?
#
loop_
_entity_poly.entity_id
_entity_poly.type
_entity_poly.pdbx_seq_one_letter_code
_entity_poly.pdbx_strand_id
1 'polypeptide(L)'
;QAALGDVLDVNVVDASNSFGIGKVKMKIPSGTQPGTFIKLKGKGMPRLQRSGQGDMIVKVNVKIPIRLSRSQRELLEKYKSS
;
A
#
# COMPACT_ATOMS: atom_id res chain seq x y z
N GLN A 1 -6.16 -9.33 0.49
CA GLN A 1 -5.85 -8.29 -0.51
C GLN A 1 -4.44 -8.41 -1.10
N ALA A 2 -3.42 -8.92 -0.39
CA ALA A 2 -2.06 -9.03 -0.95
C ALA A 2 -1.83 -10.12 -2.02
N ALA A 3 -2.66 -11.18 -2.06
CA ALA A 3 -2.42 -12.31 -2.99
C ALA A 3 -2.83 -12.03 -4.45
N LEU A 4 -3.83 -11.17 -4.68
CA LEU A 4 -4.41 -10.94 -6.03
C LEU A 4 -3.88 -9.67 -6.72
N GLY A 5 -3.11 -8.85 -6.01
CA GLY A 5 -2.82 -7.48 -6.44
C GLY A 5 -4.03 -6.58 -6.17
N ASP A 6 -3.79 -5.38 -5.68
CA ASP A 6 -4.85 -4.46 -5.27
C ASP A 6 -4.46 -3.03 -5.67
N VAL A 7 -5.45 -2.18 -5.90
CA VAL A 7 -5.24 -0.75 -6.13
C VAL A 7 -5.78 -0.01 -4.92
N LEU A 8 -4.88 0.58 -4.15
CA LEU A 8 -5.20 1.27 -2.91
C LEU A 8 -4.98 2.78 -3.08
N ASP A 9 -5.92 3.57 -2.60
CA ASP A 9 -5.75 5.01 -2.47
C ASP A 9 -4.91 5.28 -1.22
N VAL A 10 -3.72 5.84 -1.42
CA VAL A 10 -2.80 6.21 -0.35
C VAL A 10 -2.83 7.72 -0.18
N ASN A 11 -2.94 8.15 1.07
CA ASN A 11 -2.81 9.56 1.42
C ASN A 11 -1.32 9.95 1.36
N VAL A 12 -1.00 10.94 0.55
CA VAL A 12 0.33 11.51 0.40
C VAL A 12 0.35 12.93 0.94
N VAL A 13 1.53 13.42 1.30
CA VAL A 13 1.68 14.84 1.67
C VAL A 13 1.69 15.65 0.37
N ASP A 14 0.79 16.62 0.27
CA ASP A 14 0.69 17.50 -0.90
C ASP A 14 0.53 18.95 -0.44
N ALA A 15 1.58 19.74 -0.63
CA ALA A 15 1.63 21.14 -0.25
C ALA A 15 0.78 22.06 -1.16
N SER A 16 0.24 21.55 -2.27
CA SER A 16 -0.63 22.31 -3.17
C SER A 16 -2.08 22.36 -2.70
N ASN A 17 -2.49 21.42 -1.83
CA ASN A 17 -3.83 21.40 -1.26
C ASN A 17 -3.86 22.14 0.07
N SER A 18 -4.93 22.89 0.34
CA SER A 18 -5.12 23.67 1.58
C SER A 18 -5.04 22.83 2.88
N PHE A 19 -5.24 21.51 2.78
CA PHE A 19 -5.15 20.56 3.89
C PHE A 19 -3.78 19.85 4.00
N GLY A 20 -2.84 20.09 3.08
CA GLY A 20 -1.53 19.45 3.08
C GLY A 20 -1.52 17.96 2.72
N ILE A 21 -2.68 17.39 2.36
CA ILE A 21 -2.87 15.96 2.08
C ILE A 21 -3.47 15.80 0.68
N GLY A 22 -2.85 14.95 -0.15
CA GLY A 22 -3.34 14.51 -1.45
C GLY A 22 -3.65 13.01 -1.44
N LYS A 23 -4.42 12.54 -2.43
CA LYS A 23 -4.67 11.10 -2.63
C LYS A 23 -3.98 10.64 -3.92
N VAL A 24 -3.25 9.54 -3.83
CA VAL A 24 -2.60 8.90 -4.98
C VAL A 24 -3.00 7.44 -5.06
N LYS A 25 -3.42 7.00 -6.24
CA LYS A 25 -3.66 5.60 -6.54
C LYS A 25 -2.33 4.86 -6.58
N MET A 26 -2.10 3.98 -5.62
CA MET A 26 -0.95 3.07 -5.60
C MET A 26 -1.40 1.69 -6.06
N LYS A 27 -0.76 1.17 -7.10
CA LYS A 27 -0.94 -0.22 -7.53
C LYS A 27 -0.01 -1.12 -6.73
N ILE A 28 -0.57 -2.15 -6.09
CA ILE A 28 0.18 -3.23 -5.45
C ILE A 28 0.22 -4.40 -6.42
N PRO A 29 1.40 -4.79 -6.95
CA PRO A 29 1.53 -5.98 -7.78
C PRO A 29 1.04 -7.23 -7.03
N SER A 30 0.45 -8.17 -7.76
CA SER A 30 0.14 -9.49 -7.21
C SER A 30 1.41 -10.18 -6.71
N GLY A 31 1.31 -10.90 -5.59
CA GLY A 31 2.48 -11.54 -4.96
C GLY A 31 3.39 -10.59 -4.16
N THR A 32 2.99 -9.34 -3.92
CA THR A 32 3.73 -8.43 -3.04
C THR A 32 3.87 -9.03 -1.64
N GLN A 33 5.11 -9.29 -1.23
CA GLN A 33 5.41 -9.87 0.06
C GLN A 33 5.20 -8.86 1.20
N PRO A 34 4.78 -9.32 2.39
CA PRO A 34 4.75 -8.48 3.58
C PRO A 34 6.12 -7.86 3.85
N GLY A 35 6.17 -6.59 4.22
CA GLY A 35 7.41 -5.86 4.49
C GLY A 35 8.08 -5.27 3.25
N THR A 36 7.53 -5.48 2.05
CA THR A 36 8.01 -4.81 0.83
C THR A 36 7.92 -3.29 0.96
N PHE A 37 8.96 -2.60 0.50
CA PHE A 37 8.97 -1.14 0.39
C PHE A 37 8.61 -0.72 -1.04
N ILE A 38 7.60 0.15 -1.16
CA ILE A 38 7.19 0.76 -2.42
C ILE A 38 7.55 2.24 -2.38
N LYS A 39 8.28 2.70 -3.40
CA LYS A 39 8.72 4.09 -3.51
C LYS A 39 7.77 4.88 -4.40
N LEU A 40 7.14 5.91 -3.84
CA LEU A 40 6.34 6.90 -4.55
C LEU A 40 7.20 8.14 -4.81
N LYS A 41 7.68 8.28 -6.04
CA LYS A 41 8.56 9.39 -6.44
C LYS A 41 7.81 10.73 -6.40
N GLY A 42 8.40 11.75 -5.80
CA GLY A 42 7.86 13.11 -5.78
C GLY A 42 6.53 13.26 -5.03
N LYS A 43 6.23 12.35 -4.10
CA LYS A 43 5.03 12.37 -3.22
C LYS A 43 5.39 12.50 -1.74
N GLY A 44 6.62 12.88 -1.44
CA GLY A 44 7.12 13.12 -0.10
C GLY A 44 7.02 14.58 0.32
N MET A 45 7.66 14.92 1.44
CA MET A 45 7.61 16.27 2.00
C MET A 45 8.17 17.32 1.03
N PRO A 46 7.57 18.52 0.93
CA PRO A 46 8.18 19.64 0.21
C PRO A 46 9.54 20.02 0.82
N ARG A 47 10.51 20.40 -0.02
CA ARG A 47 11.81 20.86 0.47
C ARG A 47 11.69 22.28 1.02
N LEU A 48 12.08 22.48 2.28
CA LEU A 48 12.20 23.82 2.86
C LEU A 48 13.30 24.57 2.09
N GLN A 49 12.98 25.71 1.48
CA GLN A 49 13.89 26.59 0.71
C GLN A 49 14.35 26.10 -0.70
N ARG A 50 13.81 25.01 -1.26
CA ARG A 50 14.10 24.61 -2.66
C ARG A 50 12.83 24.18 -3.38
N SER A 51 12.80 24.32 -4.71
CA SER A 51 11.71 23.77 -5.51
C SER A 51 11.75 22.24 -5.52
N GLY A 52 10.57 21.61 -5.44
CA GLY A 52 10.40 20.17 -5.56
C GLY A 52 9.95 19.45 -4.28
N GLN A 53 9.48 18.23 -4.46
CA GLN A 53 9.00 17.32 -3.41
C GLN A 53 9.99 16.17 -3.23
N GLY A 54 10.08 15.65 -2.00
CA GLY A 54 10.81 14.42 -1.71
C GLY A 54 10.08 13.17 -2.23
N ASP A 55 10.65 12.01 -1.93
CA ASP A 55 10.02 10.72 -2.22
C ASP A 55 9.33 10.18 -0.97
N MET A 56 8.19 9.51 -1.13
CA MET A 56 7.52 8.79 -0.06
C MET A 56 7.84 7.30 -0.17
N ILE A 57 8.21 6.68 0.96
CA ILE A 57 8.45 5.24 1.05
C ILE A 57 7.31 4.63 1.85
N VAL A 58 6.57 3.71 1.24
CA VAL A 58 5.45 3.00 1.85
C VAL A 58 5.89 1.58 2.17
N LYS A 59 5.72 1.16 3.43
CA LYS A 59 5.93 -0.24 3.84
C LYS A 59 4.60 -0.98 3.78
N VAL A 60 4.56 -2.07 3.02
CA VAL A 60 3.35 -2.90 2.90
C VAL A 60 3.24 -3.82 4.10
N ASN A 61 2.23 -3.62 4.94
CA ASN A 61 1.89 -4.53 6.03
C ASN A 61 0.66 -5.35 5.65
N VAL A 62 0.81 -6.67 5.59
CA VAL A 62 -0.30 -7.59 5.31
C VAL A 62 -0.90 -8.02 6.64
N LYS A 63 -2.17 -7.67 6.87
CA LYS A 63 -2.91 -8.13 8.04
C LYS A 63 -3.52 -9.50 7.74
N ILE A 64 -3.04 -10.54 8.43
CA ILE A 64 -3.65 -11.87 8.38
C ILE A 64 -4.91 -11.84 9.26
N PRO A 65 -6.10 -12.13 8.72
CA PRO A 65 -7.33 -12.12 9.50
C PRO A 65 -7.36 -13.29 10.49
N ILE A 66 -7.67 -12.99 11.76
CA ILE A 66 -7.69 -13.96 12.87
C ILE A 66 -8.99 -14.78 12.88
N ARG A 67 -10.06 -14.25 12.27
CA ARG A 67 -11.36 -14.91 12.13
C ARG A 67 -11.63 -15.18 10.66
N LEU A 68 -11.61 -16.45 10.29
CA LEU A 68 -11.93 -16.94 8.95
C LEU A 68 -13.32 -17.58 8.98
N SER A 69 -14.18 -17.25 8.02
CA SER A 69 -15.44 -17.98 7.81
C SER A 69 -15.17 -19.44 7.38
N ARG A 70 -16.16 -20.34 7.50
CA ARG A 70 -16.01 -21.75 7.06
C ARG A 70 -15.52 -21.84 5.60
N SER A 71 -16.11 -21.06 4.70
CA SER A 71 -15.73 -21.01 3.28
C SER A 71 -14.29 -20.52 3.04
N GLN A 72 -13.82 -19.53 3.82
CA GLN A 72 -12.45 -19.03 3.72
C GLN A 72 -11.42 -20.06 4.23
N ARG A 73 -11.76 -20.82 5.28
CA ARG A 73 -10.91 -21.90 5.80
C ARG A 73 -10.78 -23.04 4.79
N GLU A 74 -11.89 -23.50 4.22
CA GLU A 74 -11.87 -24.58 3.21
C GLU A 74 -11.02 -24.23 1.99
N LEU A 75 -11.07 -22.98 1.52
CA LEU A 75 -10.22 -22.52 0.43
C LEU A 75 -8.73 -22.56 0.81
N LEU A 76 -8.38 -22.13 2.03
CA LEU A 76 -7.00 -22.18 2.51
C LEU A 76 -6.49 -23.61 2.72
N GLU A 77 -7.35 -24.53 3.16
CA GLU A 77 -7.00 -25.96 3.28
C GLU A 77 -6.77 -26.60 1.91
N LYS A 78 -7.62 -26.32 0.92
CA LYS A 78 -7.41 -26.77 -0.48
C LYS A 78 -6.12 -26.24 -1.09
N TYR A 79 -5.72 -25.00 -0.76
CA TYR A 79 -4.45 -24.43 -1.18
C TYR A 79 -3.22 -25.02 -0.46
N LYS A 80 -3.40 -25.67 0.70
CA LYS A 80 -2.31 -26.30 1.46
C LYS A 80 -2.03 -27.73 1.00
N SER A 81 -3.03 -28.41 0.46
CA SER A 81 -2.93 -29.81 0.00
C SER A 81 -2.42 -29.98 -1.44
N SER A 82 -2.32 -28.88 -2.20
CA SER A 82 -1.69 -28.81 -3.52
C SER A 82 -0.32 -28.16 -3.42
#